data_AF-A0A9D2CVS2-F1
#
_entry.id   AF-A0A9D2CVS2-F1
#
_cell.length_a   1.000
_cell.length_b   1.000
_cell.length_c   1.000
_cell.angle_alpha   90.00
_cell.angle_beta   90.00
_cell.angle_gamma   90.00
#
_symmetry.space_group_name_H-M   'P 1'
#
loop_
_entity.id
_entity.type
_entity.pdbx_description
1 polymer ?
#
loop_
_entity_poly.entity_id
_entity_poly.type
_entity_poly.pdbx_seq_one_letter_code
_entity_poly.pdbx_strand_id
1 'polypeptide(L)' 'MQYTILQVRPAEAEKKLNALAAQGWKVVSSSESTWVFSKCFGLSNTRDSMLNIILVKG' A
#
# COMPACT_ATOMS: atom_id res chain seq x y z
N MET A 1 7.57 -10.02 -9.51
CA MET A 1 6.75 -8.88 -9.06
C MET A 1 5.52 -9.43 -8.35
N GLN A 2 5.43 -9.26 -7.03
CA GLN A 2 4.30 -9.75 -6.24
C GLN A 2 3.24 -8.65 -6.14
N TYR A 3 1.97 -9.02 -6.37
CA TYR A 3 0.82 -8.14 -6.25
C TYR A 3 -0.10 -8.66 -5.15
N THR A 4 -0.34 -7.82 -4.13
CA THR A 4 -1.18 -8.18 -2.99
C THR A 4 -2.31 -7.16 -2.86
N ILE A 5 -3.53 -7.63 -2.60
CA ILE A 5 -4.67 -6.78 -2.28
C ILE A 5 -4.96 -6.90 -0.79
N LEU A 6 -5.17 -5.77 -0.12
CA LEU A 6 -5.53 -5.69 1.29
C LEU A 6 -6.82 -4.88 1.43
N GLN A 7 -7.84 -5.48 2.04
CA GLN A 7 -9.07 -4.79 2.38
C GLN A 7 -8.99 -4.26 3.81
N VAL A 8 -9.32 -2.99 4.00
CA VAL A 8 -9.18 -2.32 5.29
C VAL A 8 -10.43 -1.52 5.60
N ARG A 9 -10.87 -1.55 6.85
CA ARG A 9 -11.97 -0.69 7.31
C ARG A 9 -11.50 0.77 7.37
N PRO A 10 -12.38 1.75 7.12
CA PRO A 10 -12.02 3.18 7.17
C PRO A 10 -11.37 3.58 8.51
N ALA A 11 -11.88 3.07 9.63
CA ALA A 11 -11.35 3.33 10.96
C ALA A 11 -9.90 2.85 11.18
N GLU A 12 -9.43 1.89 10.38
CA GLU A 12 -8.07 1.33 10.47
C GLU A 12 -7.15 1.77 9.32
N ALA A 13 -7.71 2.46 8.32
CA ALA A 13 -7.00 2.82 7.10
C ALA A 13 -5.78 3.69 7.39
N GLU A 14 -5.96 4.79 8.11
CA GLU A 14 -4.88 5.73 8.44
C GLU A 14 -3.73 5.03 9.18
N LYS A 15 -4.04 4.20 10.18
CA LYS A 15 -3.04 3.41 10.92
C LYS A 15 -2.26 2.49 9.97
N LYS A 16 -2.93 1.85 9.01
CA LYS A 16 -2.29 0.93 8.06
C LYS A 16 -1.40 1.68 7.05
N LEU A 17 -1.88 2.81 6.53
CA LEU A 17 -1.13 3.66 5.60
C LEU A 17 0.15 4.18 6.27
N ASN A 18 0.05 4.68 7.51
CA ASN A 18 1.19 5.15 8.28
C ASN A 18 2.20 4.03 8.56
N ALA A 19 1.73 2.83 8.91
CA ALA A 19 2.59 1.68 9.13
C ALA A 19 3.37 1.26 7.87
N LEU A 20 2.73 1.33 6.69
CA LEU A 20 3.38 1.03 5.41
C LEU A 20 4.42 2.08 5.03
N ALA A 21 4.11 3.36 5.23
CA ALA A 21 5.07 4.44 5.02
C ALA A 21 6.31 4.27 5.91
N ALA A 22 6.12 3.93 7.19
CA ALA A 22 7.22 3.66 8.13
C ALA A 22 8.08 2.45 7.72
N GLN A 23 7.50 1.49 7.00
CA GLN A 23 8.22 0.34 6.43
C GLN A 23 8.89 0.63 5.07
N GLY A 24 8.86 1.88 4.61
CA GLY A 24 9.47 2.31 3.36
C GLY A 24 8.66 2.00 2.10
N TRP A 25 7.38 1.66 2.24
CA TRP A 25 6.47 1.60 1.09
C TRP A 25 6.12 3.02 0.62
N LYS A 26 6.05 3.21 -0.69
CA LYS A 26 5.71 4.49 -1.30
C LYS A 26 4.40 4.39 -2.05
N VAL A 27 3.49 5.35 -1.82
CA VAL A 27 2.27 5.49 -2.62
C VAL A 27 2.66 5.86 -4.05
N VAL A 28 2.15 5.11 -5.02
CA VAL A 28 2.37 5.35 -6.46
C VAL A 28 1.08 5.73 -7.18
N SER A 29 -0.07 5.47 -6.57
CA SER A 29 -1.38 5.90 -7.05
C SER A 29 -2.37 5.88 -5.89
N SER A 30 -3.34 6.79 -5.89
CA SER A 30 -4.40 6.85 -4.88
C SER A 30 -5.71 7.37 -5.47
N SER A 31 -6.82 6.90 -4.94
CA SER A 31 -8.17 7.41 -5.15
C SER A 31 -8.88 7.56 -3.80
N GLU A 32 -10.15 7.97 -3.80
CA GLU A 32 -10.94 8.16 -2.57
C GLU A 32 -11.04 6.90 -1.70
N SER A 33 -10.98 5.72 -2.31
CA SER A 33 -11.19 4.44 -1.62
C SER A 33 -10.05 3.44 -1.80
N THR A 34 -8.98 3.82 -2.50
CA THR A 34 -7.92 2.89 -2.89
C THR A 34 -6.54 3.54 -2.85
N TRP A 35 -5.53 2.81 -2.36
CA TRP A 35 -4.12 3.23 -2.41
C TRP A 35 -3.24 2.11 -2.95
N VAL A 36 -2.48 2.42 -3.99
CA VAL A 36 -1.46 1.52 -4.53
C VAL A 36 -0.11 1.94 -3.99
N PHE A 37 0.53 1.03 -3.28
CA PHE A 37 1.88 1.15 -2.75
C PHE A 37 2.86 0.32 -3.57
N SER A 38 4.10 0.79 -3.64
CA SER A 38 5.22 0.01 -4.16
C SER A 38 6.37 0.00 -3.16
N LYS A 39 7.14 -1.08 -3.17
CA LYS A 39 8.40 -1.20 -2.43
C LYS A 39 9.43 -1.88 -3.32
N CYS A 40 10.64 -1.32 -3.32
CA CYS A 40 11.83 -1.95 -3.90
C CYS A 40 12.57 -2.68 -2.78
N PHE A 41 13.01 -3.90 -3.05
CA PHE A 41 13.81 -4.70 -2.13
C PHE A 41 15.28 -4.67 -2.60
N GLY A 42 16.18 -4.31 -1.69
CA GLY A 42 17.62 -4.22 -1.96
C GLY A 42 18.07 -2.91 -2.62
N LEU A 43 19.27 -2.93 -3.21
CA LEU A 43 19.88 -1.78 -3.91
C LEU A 43 19.34 -1.58 -5.33
N SER A 44 18.38 -2.41 -5.76
CA SER A 44 17.81 -2.33 -7.10
C SER A 44 16.73 -1.26 -7.16
N ASN A 45 16.75 -0.44 -8.22
CA ASN A 45 15.67 0.52 -8.50
C ASN A 45 14.42 -0.15 -9.10
N THR A 46 14.44 -1.48 -9.24
CA THR A 46 13.31 -2.27 -9.76
C THR A 46 12.20 -2.35 -8.72
N ARG A 47 10.95 -2.11 -9.16
CA ARG A 47 9.77 -2.30 -8.31
C ARG A 47 9.54 -3.79 -8.09
N ASP A 48 9.89 -4.28 -6.91
CA ASP A 48 9.79 -5.70 -6.59
C ASP A 48 8.39 -6.11 -6.13
N SER A 49 7.66 -5.21 -5.47
CA SER A 49 6.33 -5.50 -4.93
C SER A 49 5.36 -4.33 -5.04
N MET A 50 4.09 -4.67 -5.28
CA MET A 50 2.96 -3.74 -5.23
C MET A 50 1.90 -4.25 -4.26
N LEU A 51 1.36 -3.32 -3.48
CA LEU A 51 0.29 -3.57 -2.53
C LEU A 51 -0.87 -2.63 -2.85
N ASN A 52 -2.06 -3.16 -3.01
CA ASN A 52 -3.27 -2.38 -3.24
C ASN A 52 -4.16 -2.43 -2.01
N ILE A 53 -4.35 -1.28 -1.34
CA ILE A 53 -5.26 -1.14 -0.22
C ILE A 53 -6.60 -0.64 -0.72
N ILE A 54 -7.68 -1.34 -0.39
CA ILE A 54 -9.05 -0.96 -0.73
C ILE A 54 -9.85 -0.74 0.56
N LEU A 55 -10.52 0.41 0.66
CA LEU A 55 -11.49 0.66 1.71
C LEU A 55 -12.74 -0.18 1.47
N VAL A 56 -13.12 -1.00 2.44
CA VAL A 56 -14.40 -1.70 2.43
C VAL A 56 -15.42 -0.94 3.27
N LYS A 57 -16.66 -0.85 2.77
CA LYS A 57 -17.78 -0.34 3.57
C LYS A 57 -18.05 -1.35 4.69
N GLY A 58 -17.87 -0.90 5.93
CA GLY A 58 -18.17 -1.67 7.13
C GLY A 58 -19.66 -1.70 7.43
#